data_AF-A0A6B3CRX3-F1
#
_entry.id   AF-A0A6B3CRX3-F1
#
_cell.length_a   1.000
_cell.length_b   1.000
_cell.length_c   1.000
_cell.angle_alpha   90.00
_cell.angle_beta   90.00
_cell.angle_gamma   90.00
#
_symmetry.space_group_name_H-M   'P 1'
#
loop_
_entity.id
_entity.type
_entity.pdbx_description
1 polymer ?
#
loop_
_entity_poly.entity_id
_entity_poly.type
_entity_poly.pdbx_seq_one_letter_code
_entity_poly.pdbx_strand_id
1 'polypeptide(L)'
;LPPAPAVAPSAVEPWRARAAHAADEAVATARRLGDPALLAFALNGAFMQSFGTCGGTTRRDPIGRELVGLGTAHGLPGHELLGRLIRIQALSGQGRYTEADTQAEAADLLADRHERPLASVFTAWYRALRTSESDSWTTARPLYATALARTGSSAMPGLADGAEALLRLLPVMREPGALPAPGILDGTPPGPYHPWLEPLLLAGRGEPEQARRALDTVPRPPHDLLQEPLWCLLARTASAVGHRRILRRAIDELTPAAAESAGGGSGLLSYGPVADHLAAASASLDEA
;
A
#
# COMPACT_ATOMS: atom_id res chain seq x y z
N LEU A 1 -0.52 -29.19 -15.99
CA LEU A 1 -0.16 -27.86 -16.52
C LEU A 1 1.27 -27.57 -16.08
N PRO A 2 2.20 -27.26 -16.98
CA PRO A 2 3.52 -26.80 -16.57
C PRO A 2 3.39 -25.51 -15.74
N PRO A 3 4.30 -25.23 -14.79
CA PRO A 3 4.29 -23.97 -14.07
C PRO A 3 4.43 -22.82 -15.08
N ALA A 4 3.58 -21.80 -14.93
CA ALA A 4 3.67 -20.59 -15.75
C ALA A 4 5.09 -20.00 -15.62
N PRO A 5 5.71 -19.55 -16.71
CA PRO A 5 7.06 -19.02 -16.67
C PRO A 5 7.15 -17.80 -15.74
N ALA A 6 8.33 -17.65 -15.13
CA ALA A 6 8.71 -16.49 -14.34
C ALA A 6 8.43 -15.21 -15.12
N VAL A 7 7.38 -14.53 -14.67
CA VAL A 7 6.80 -13.28 -15.10
C VAL A 7 7.24 -12.73 -16.46
N ALA A 8 6.30 -12.77 -17.41
CA ALA A 8 6.35 -12.03 -18.66
C ALA A 8 6.66 -10.52 -18.41
N PRO A 9 7.42 -9.86 -19.29
CA PRO A 9 7.68 -8.41 -19.21
C PRO A 9 6.36 -7.68 -19.11
N SER A 10 6.23 -6.74 -18.15
CA SER A 10 5.10 -5.82 -17.92
C SER A 10 3.96 -6.07 -18.90
N ALA A 11 3.24 -7.17 -18.70
CA ALA A 11 2.24 -7.56 -19.68
C ALA A 11 1.16 -6.52 -19.47
N VAL A 12 1.01 -5.60 -20.44
CA VAL A 12 -0.07 -4.62 -20.44
C VAL A 12 -1.34 -5.44 -20.28
N GLU A 13 -1.92 -5.41 -19.09
CA GLU A 13 -3.05 -6.25 -18.79
C GLU A 13 -4.26 -5.62 -19.43
N PRO A 14 -4.78 -6.18 -20.55
CA PRO A 14 -5.70 -5.43 -21.41
C PRO A 14 -7.01 -5.09 -20.70
N TRP A 15 -7.39 -5.94 -19.74
CA TRP A 15 -8.55 -5.73 -18.89
C TRP A 15 -8.40 -4.50 -17.97
N ARG A 16 -7.19 -4.16 -17.51
CA ARG A 16 -6.92 -2.96 -16.70
C ARG A 16 -7.02 -1.70 -17.53
N ALA A 17 -6.40 -1.70 -18.72
CA ALA A 17 -6.49 -0.57 -19.64
C ALA A 17 -7.95 -0.27 -19.99
N ARG A 18 -8.75 -1.33 -20.26
CA ARG A 18 -10.19 -1.21 -20.47
C ARG A 18 -10.92 -0.68 -19.23
N ALA A 19 -10.60 -1.17 -18.03
CA ALA A 19 -11.25 -0.73 -16.79
C ALA A 19 -10.94 0.75 -16.47
N ALA A 20 -9.69 1.18 -16.65
CA ALA A 20 -9.29 2.57 -16.50
C ALA A 20 -10.01 3.49 -17.50
N HIS A 21 -10.07 3.08 -18.77
CA HIS A 21 -10.80 3.83 -19.79
C HIS A 21 -12.30 3.95 -19.46
N ALA A 22 -12.93 2.85 -19.05
CA ALA A 22 -14.33 2.86 -18.65
C ALA A 22 -14.59 3.79 -17.44
N ALA A 23 -13.66 3.86 -16.49
CA ALA A 23 -13.76 4.78 -15.36
C ALA A 23 -13.65 6.25 -15.80
N ASP A 24 -12.71 6.56 -16.71
CA ASP A 24 -12.55 7.91 -17.25
C ASP A 24 -13.79 8.35 -18.06
N GLU A 25 -14.35 7.44 -18.88
CA GLU A 25 -15.60 7.68 -19.62
C GLU A 25 -16.81 7.88 -18.69
N ALA A 26 -16.90 7.10 -17.60
CA ALA A 26 -17.95 7.25 -16.61
C ALA A 26 -17.90 8.62 -15.93
N VAL A 27 -16.70 9.08 -15.51
CA VAL A 27 -16.52 10.41 -14.91
C VAL A 27 -16.88 11.51 -15.92
N ALA A 28 -16.40 11.41 -17.17
CA ALA A 28 -16.71 12.39 -18.20
C ALA A 28 -18.22 12.46 -18.50
N THR A 29 -18.90 11.31 -18.51
CA THR A 29 -20.35 11.22 -18.73
C THR A 29 -21.13 11.79 -17.56
N ALA A 30 -20.77 11.45 -16.33
CA ALA A 30 -21.40 12.01 -15.14
C ALA A 30 -21.28 13.54 -15.08
N ARG A 31 -20.11 14.09 -15.43
CA ARG A 31 -19.91 15.55 -15.53
C ARG A 31 -20.81 16.21 -16.57
N ARG A 32 -21.01 15.60 -17.74
CA ARG A 32 -21.92 16.14 -18.77
C ARG A 32 -23.38 16.12 -18.33
N LEU A 33 -23.78 15.11 -17.56
CA LEU A 33 -25.15 14.96 -17.05
C LEU A 33 -25.45 15.91 -15.88
N GLY A 34 -24.42 16.39 -15.18
CA GLY A 34 -24.58 17.34 -14.07
C GLY A 34 -25.18 16.74 -12.80
N ASP A 35 -25.20 15.41 -12.67
CA ASP A 35 -25.68 14.69 -11.48
C ASP A 35 -24.53 14.48 -10.47
N PRO A 36 -24.57 15.12 -9.28
CA PRO A 36 -23.50 15.02 -8.29
C PRO A 36 -23.34 13.62 -7.68
N ALA A 37 -24.43 12.88 -7.49
CA ALA A 37 -24.38 11.53 -6.92
C ALA A 37 -23.79 10.54 -7.92
N LEU A 38 -24.15 10.68 -9.19
CA LEU A 38 -23.56 9.90 -10.28
C LEU A 38 -22.06 10.20 -10.44
N LEU A 39 -21.66 11.47 -10.33
CA LEU A 39 -20.26 11.85 -10.38
C LEU A 39 -19.48 11.26 -9.20
N ALA A 40 -20.03 11.32 -7.98
CA ALA A 40 -19.39 10.72 -6.82
C ALA A 40 -19.22 9.19 -6.97
N PHE A 41 -20.21 8.51 -7.54
CA PHE A 41 -20.10 7.08 -7.86
C PHE A 41 -19.02 6.80 -8.91
N ALA A 42 -18.96 7.59 -9.98
CA ALA A 42 -17.95 7.45 -11.03
C ALA A 42 -16.52 7.71 -10.49
N LEU A 43 -16.35 8.69 -9.60
CA LEU A 43 -15.08 8.98 -8.94
C LEU A 43 -14.60 7.85 -8.03
N ASN A 44 -15.52 7.16 -7.33
CA ASN A 44 -15.17 5.93 -6.62
C ASN A 44 -14.63 4.86 -7.60
N GLY A 45 -15.28 4.69 -8.75
CA GLY A 45 -14.78 3.81 -9.83
C GLY A 45 -13.37 4.19 -10.30
N ALA A 46 -13.12 5.48 -10.54
CA ALA A 46 -11.80 6.00 -10.92
C ALA A 46 -10.73 5.77 -9.84
N PHE A 47 -11.08 5.92 -8.56
CA PHE A 47 -10.21 5.57 -7.45
C PHE A 47 -9.84 4.08 -7.48
N MET A 48 -10.81 3.17 -7.67
CA MET A 48 -10.55 1.73 -7.75
C MET A 48 -9.62 1.34 -8.90
N GLN A 49 -9.51 2.16 -9.96
CA GLN A 49 -8.60 1.93 -11.09
C GLN A 49 -7.25 2.67 -10.97
N SER A 50 -6.97 3.31 -9.83
CA SER A 50 -5.76 4.12 -9.63
C SER A 50 -4.53 3.34 -9.13
N PHE A 51 -4.63 2.01 -9.00
CA PHE A 51 -3.58 1.12 -8.45
C PHE A 51 -2.79 0.36 -9.53
N GLY A 52 -2.87 0.82 -10.79
CA GLY A 52 -2.24 0.14 -11.92
C GLY A 52 -0.71 0.11 -11.86
N THR A 53 -0.09 1.11 -11.25
CA THR A 53 1.37 1.23 -11.06
C THR A 53 1.65 1.60 -9.60
N CYS A 54 2.90 1.40 -9.15
CA CYS A 54 3.30 2.00 -7.88
C CYS A 54 3.10 3.52 -7.94
N GLY A 55 2.87 4.12 -6.79
CA GLY A 55 2.71 5.55 -6.61
C GLY A 55 1.28 6.01 -6.88
N GLY A 56 1.13 7.16 -7.52
CA GLY A 56 -0.17 7.67 -7.96
C GLY A 56 -0.98 8.34 -6.85
N THR A 57 -0.37 8.67 -5.71
CA THR A 57 -1.04 9.47 -4.68
C THR A 57 -1.46 10.85 -5.21
N THR A 58 -0.70 11.41 -6.16
CA THR A 58 -1.02 12.68 -6.85
C THR A 58 -2.26 12.59 -7.74
N ARG A 59 -2.65 11.39 -8.18
CA ARG A 59 -3.93 11.13 -8.86
C ARG A 59 -5.06 10.90 -7.85
N ARG A 60 -4.77 10.21 -6.74
CA ARG A 60 -5.75 9.84 -5.71
C ARG A 60 -6.23 11.02 -4.84
N ASP A 61 -5.35 11.93 -4.43
CA ASP A 61 -5.76 13.08 -3.60
C ASP A 61 -6.78 14.00 -4.29
N PRO A 62 -6.64 14.38 -5.57
CA PRO A 62 -7.68 15.12 -6.29
C PRO A 62 -9.04 14.42 -6.32
N ILE A 63 -9.08 13.10 -6.53
CA ILE A 63 -10.32 12.31 -6.50
C ILE A 63 -10.96 12.42 -5.11
N GLY A 64 -10.17 12.21 -4.05
CA GLY A 64 -10.66 12.32 -2.68
C GLY A 64 -11.17 13.72 -2.35
N ARG A 65 -10.51 14.78 -2.82
CA ARG A 65 -10.94 16.18 -2.65
C ARG A 65 -12.27 16.46 -3.35
N GLU A 66 -12.43 16.00 -4.59
CA GLU A 66 -13.69 16.18 -5.34
C GLU A 66 -14.84 15.43 -4.67
N LEU A 67 -14.60 14.21 -4.17
CA LEU A 67 -15.59 13.44 -3.39
C LEU A 67 -16.01 14.14 -2.10
N VAL A 68 -15.06 14.74 -1.36
CA VAL A 68 -15.40 15.55 -0.16
C VAL A 68 -16.25 16.74 -0.55
N GLY A 69 -15.88 17.48 -1.61
CA GLY A 69 -16.64 18.64 -2.08
C GLY A 69 -18.07 18.29 -2.48
N LEU A 70 -18.26 17.22 -3.27
CA LEU A 70 -19.59 16.73 -3.66
C LEU A 70 -20.38 16.24 -2.45
N GLY A 71 -19.71 15.50 -1.56
CA GLY A 71 -20.27 14.96 -0.33
C GLY A 71 -20.88 16.04 0.56
N THR A 72 -20.11 17.09 0.83
CA THR A 72 -20.54 18.20 1.68
C THR A 72 -21.61 19.06 0.99
N ALA A 73 -21.44 19.38 -0.30
CA ALA A 73 -22.36 20.26 -1.01
C ALA A 73 -23.75 19.64 -1.27
N HIS A 74 -23.82 18.31 -1.43
CA HIS A 74 -25.03 17.61 -1.83
C HIS A 74 -25.55 16.61 -0.79
N GLY A 75 -25.00 16.61 0.43
CA GLY A 75 -25.47 15.75 1.51
C GLY A 75 -25.25 14.26 1.23
N LEU A 76 -24.08 13.88 0.73
CA LEU A 76 -23.70 12.50 0.42
C LEU A 76 -22.65 11.99 1.43
N PRO A 77 -23.02 11.70 2.69
CA PRO A 77 -22.05 11.43 3.76
C PRO A 77 -21.17 10.20 3.53
N GLY A 78 -21.68 9.18 2.83
CA GLY A 78 -20.88 8.02 2.45
C GLY A 78 -19.72 8.38 1.49
N HIS A 79 -20.00 9.24 0.51
CA HIS A 79 -18.99 9.71 -0.45
C HIS A 79 -18.03 10.71 0.19
N GLU A 80 -18.52 11.58 1.09
CA GLU A 80 -17.65 12.45 1.87
C GLU A 80 -16.65 11.63 2.69
N LEU A 81 -17.14 10.63 3.43
CA LEU A 81 -16.30 9.75 4.24
C LEU A 81 -15.27 9.00 3.40
N LEU A 82 -15.70 8.42 2.27
CA LEU A 82 -14.78 7.78 1.32
C LEU A 82 -13.71 8.77 0.84
N GLY A 83 -14.10 9.97 0.44
CA GLY A 83 -13.17 11.02 0.00
C GLY A 83 -12.14 11.35 1.06
N ARG A 84 -12.55 11.45 2.34
CA ARG A 84 -11.62 11.69 3.47
C ARG A 84 -10.64 10.53 3.64
N LEU A 85 -11.09 9.28 3.59
CA LEU A 85 -10.21 8.11 3.70
C LEU A 85 -9.19 8.03 2.55
N ILE A 86 -9.63 8.31 1.31
CA ILE A 86 -8.74 8.38 0.13
C ILE A 86 -7.67 9.46 0.33
N ARG A 87 -8.05 10.62 0.89
CA ARG A 87 -7.09 11.70 1.15
C ARG A 87 -6.11 11.34 2.26
N ILE A 88 -6.54 10.68 3.35
CA ILE A 88 -5.61 10.17 4.38
C ILE A 88 -4.54 9.30 3.72
N GLN A 89 -4.96 8.34 2.90
CA GLN A 89 -4.06 7.45 2.16
C GLN A 89 -3.09 8.22 1.25
N ALA A 90 -3.62 9.09 0.38
CA ALA A 90 -2.80 9.82 -0.58
C ALA A 90 -1.81 10.79 0.11
N LEU A 91 -2.26 11.52 1.13
CA LEU A 91 -1.42 12.45 1.88
C LEU A 91 -0.37 11.73 2.72
N SER A 92 -0.69 10.57 3.29
CA SER A 92 0.29 9.73 4.01
C SER A 92 1.39 9.23 3.07
N GLY A 93 1.03 8.78 1.87
CA GLY A 93 2.02 8.39 0.86
C GLY A 93 2.94 9.54 0.43
N GLN A 94 2.44 10.79 0.45
CA GLN A 94 3.22 12.00 0.16
C GLN A 94 3.98 12.57 1.37
N GLY A 95 3.87 11.95 2.57
CA GLY A 95 4.43 12.51 3.80
C GLY A 95 3.76 13.80 4.30
N ARG A 96 2.59 14.17 3.76
CA ARG A 96 1.82 15.38 4.12
C ARG A 96 0.95 15.13 5.34
N TYR A 97 1.59 14.72 6.43
CA TYR A 97 0.92 14.17 7.61
C TYR A 97 0.01 15.17 8.33
N THR A 98 0.36 16.46 8.41
CA THR A 98 -0.52 17.47 9.03
C THR A 98 -1.86 17.57 8.33
N GLU A 99 -1.89 17.48 6.99
CA GLU A 99 -3.13 17.51 6.24
C GLU A 99 -3.92 16.20 6.38
N ALA A 100 -3.21 15.07 6.46
CA ALA A 100 -3.81 13.77 6.72
C ALA A 100 -4.44 13.71 8.12
N ASP A 101 -3.82 14.33 9.14
CA ASP A 101 -4.35 14.46 10.50
C ASP A 101 -5.72 15.17 10.47
N THR A 102 -5.82 16.29 9.75
CA THR A 102 -7.10 17.00 9.57
C THR A 102 -8.16 16.13 8.89
N GLN A 103 -7.78 15.30 7.92
CA GLN A 103 -8.75 14.39 7.27
C GLN A 103 -9.19 13.26 8.20
N ALA A 104 -8.29 12.72 9.02
CA ALA A 104 -8.61 11.69 9.99
C ALA A 104 -9.57 12.19 11.07
N GLU A 105 -9.33 13.37 11.63
CA GLU A 105 -10.24 14.01 12.59
C GLU A 105 -11.63 14.22 12.00
N ALA A 106 -11.70 14.78 10.78
CA ALA A 106 -12.97 15.01 10.12
C ALA A 106 -13.70 13.69 9.73
N ALA A 107 -12.95 12.64 9.39
CA ALA A 107 -13.52 11.32 9.11
C ALA A 107 -14.14 10.71 10.37
N ASP A 108 -13.48 10.82 11.52
CA ASP A 108 -14.01 10.31 12.79
C ASP A 108 -15.26 11.07 13.24
N LEU A 109 -15.28 12.40 13.12
CA LEU A 109 -16.48 13.20 13.43
C LEU A 109 -17.66 12.83 12.52
N LEU A 110 -17.40 12.59 11.24
CA LEU A 110 -18.43 12.17 10.28
C LEU A 110 -18.90 10.73 10.56
N ALA A 111 -17.98 9.85 10.94
CA ALA A 111 -18.27 8.46 11.26
C ALA A 111 -19.14 8.34 12.51
N ASP A 112 -18.86 9.13 13.55
CA ASP A 112 -19.67 9.22 14.76
C ASP A 112 -21.10 9.69 14.43
N ARG A 113 -21.22 10.81 13.71
CA ARG A 113 -22.51 11.39 13.30
C ARG A 113 -23.40 10.44 12.50
N HIS A 114 -22.81 9.61 11.65
CA HIS A 114 -23.55 8.73 10.72
C HIS A 114 -23.50 7.25 11.10
N GLU A 115 -23.09 6.93 12.34
CA GLU A 115 -23.01 5.55 12.85
C GLU A 115 -22.23 4.62 11.89
N ARG A 116 -21.06 5.07 11.44
CA ARG A 116 -20.15 4.35 10.54
C ARG A 116 -18.90 3.86 11.30
N PRO A 117 -19.02 2.93 12.26
CA PRO A 117 -17.91 2.55 13.16
C PRO A 117 -16.69 2.00 12.41
N LEU A 118 -16.86 1.44 11.20
CA LEU A 118 -15.77 0.89 10.41
C LEU A 118 -14.72 1.93 9.99
N ALA A 119 -15.12 3.19 9.78
CA ALA A 119 -14.19 4.26 9.43
C ALA A 119 -13.11 4.47 10.48
N SER A 120 -13.48 4.33 11.75
CA SER A 120 -12.58 4.52 12.88
C SER A 120 -11.50 3.44 12.98
N VAL A 121 -11.65 2.31 12.27
CA VAL A 121 -10.59 1.30 12.14
C VAL A 121 -9.48 1.85 11.24
N PHE A 122 -9.83 2.45 10.09
CA PHE A 122 -8.86 3.05 9.18
C PHE A 122 -8.11 4.24 9.81
N THR A 123 -8.81 5.09 10.57
CA THR A 123 -8.15 6.21 11.27
C THR A 123 -7.27 5.74 12.43
N ALA A 124 -7.55 4.58 13.05
CA ALA A 124 -6.66 3.97 14.05
C ALA A 124 -5.38 3.42 13.42
N TRP A 125 -5.47 2.75 12.27
CA TRP A 125 -4.31 2.35 11.47
C TRP A 125 -3.46 3.55 11.07
N TYR A 126 -4.10 4.60 10.55
CA TYR A 126 -3.42 5.84 10.19
C TYR A 126 -2.69 6.46 11.39
N ARG A 127 -3.31 6.52 12.57
CA ARG A 127 -2.65 7.06 13.77
C ARG A 127 -1.42 6.25 14.17
N ALA A 128 -1.48 4.92 14.08
CA ALA A 128 -0.32 4.07 14.35
C ALA A 128 0.81 4.32 13.33
N LEU A 129 0.47 4.43 12.05
CA LEU A 129 1.39 4.85 10.99
C LEU A 129 2.00 6.23 11.29
N ARG A 130 1.16 7.23 11.58
CA ARG A 130 1.56 8.60 11.89
C ARG A 130 2.54 8.66 13.06
N THR A 131 2.29 7.90 14.14
CA THR A 131 3.23 7.79 15.28
C THR A 131 4.52 7.10 14.88
N SER A 132 4.46 6.06 14.05
CA SER A 132 5.64 5.36 13.53
C SER A 132 6.54 6.27 12.68
N GLU A 133 5.97 7.30 12.04
CA GLU A 133 6.69 8.22 11.17
C GLU A 133 7.31 9.40 11.91
N SER A 134 6.69 9.90 12.99
CA SER A 134 7.25 11.05 13.75
C SER A 134 8.03 10.70 15.02
N ASP A 135 7.89 9.48 15.51
CA ASP A 135 8.55 9.05 16.75
C ASP A 135 9.29 7.73 16.49
N SER A 136 8.89 6.64 17.14
CA SER A 136 9.60 5.38 17.08
C SER A 136 8.65 4.21 16.89
N TRP A 137 9.19 3.11 16.35
CA TRP A 137 8.49 1.82 16.32
C TRP A 137 8.00 1.41 17.71
N THR A 138 8.79 1.68 18.76
CA THR A 138 8.45 1.34 20.15
C THR A 138 7.17 2.03 20.60
N THR A 139 7.00 3.32 20.29
CA THR A 139 5.80 4.10 20.60
C THR A 139 4.60 3.68 19.72
N ALA A 140 4.84 3.38 18.44
CA ALA A 140 3.77 3.03 17.50
C ALA A 140 3.22 1.61 17.70
N ARG A 141 4.06 0.65 18.15
CA ARG A 141 3.69 -0.76 18.32
C ARG A 141 2.40 -1.01 19.12
N PRO A 142 2.16 -0.41 20.30
CA PRO A 142 0.88 -0.60 21.01
C PRO A 142 -0.33 -0.07 20.24
N LEU A 143 -0.17 1.00 19.46
CA LEU A 143 -1.23 1.53 18.59
C LEU A 143 -1.56 0.57 17.45
N TYR A 144 -0.52 -0.02 16.83
CA TYR A 144 -0.72 -1.08 15.84
C TYR A 144 -1.41 -2.31 16.42
N ALA A 145 -1.04 -2.74 17.63
CA ALA A 145 -1.71 -3.85 18.30
C ALA A 145 -3.20 -3.57 18.53
N THR A 146 -3.55 -2.32 18.89
CA THR A 146 -4.94 -1.89 19.01
C THR A 146 -5.65 -1.88 17.64
N ALA A 147 -5.01 -1.38 16.59
CA ALA A 147 -5.57 -1.39 15.24
C ALA A 147 -5.83 -2.81 14.72
N LEU A 148 -4.90 -3.73 14.95
CA LEU A 148 -5.04 -5.16 14.63
C LEU A 148 -6.22 -5.79 15.38
N ALA A 149 -6.32 -5.59 16.70
CA ALA A 149 -7.41 -6.13 17.50
C ALA A 149 -8.79 -5.63 17.02
N ARG A 150 -8.89 -4.34 16.67
CA ARG A 150 -10.11 -3.74 16.10
C ARG A 150 -10.42 -4.25 14.69
N THR A 151 -9.41 -4.62 13.93
CA THR A 151 -9.57 -5.22 12.61
C THR A 151 -10.10 -6.65 12.74
N GLY A 152 -9.56 -7.44 13.67
CA GLY A 152 -10.00 -8.82 13.92
C GLY A 152 -11.43 -8.94 14.43
N SER A 153 -11.94 -7.91 15.15
CA SER A 153 -13.35 -7.83 15.55
C SER A 153 -14.27 -7.21 14.48
N SER A 154 -13.71 -6.79 13.34
CA SER A 154 -14.45 -6.23 12.22
C SER A 154 -14.67 -7.26 11.11
N ALA A 155 -15.66 -7.04 10.24
CA ALA A 155 -15.89 -7.86 9.05
C ALA A 155 -14.89 -7.55 7.91
N MET A 156 -13.58 -7.50 8.21
CA MET A 156 -12.51 -7.17 7.27
C MET A 156 -11.38 -8.23 7.24
N PRO A 157 -11.67 -9.50 6.89
CA PRO A 157 -10.65 -10.55 6.85
C PRO A 157 -9.50 -10.22 5.89
N GLY A 158 -9.80 -9.59 4.76
CA GLY A 158 -8.78 -9.17 3.78
C GLY A 158 -7.78 -8.12 4.28
N LEU A 159 -8.12 -7.38 5.35
CA LEU A 159 -7.21 -6.45 6.02
C LEU A 159 -6.50 -7.11 7.21
N ALA A 160 -7.18 -8.01 7.93
CA ALA A 160 -6.63 -8.67 9.10
C ALA A 160 -5.54 -9.69 8.74
N ASP A 161 -5.79 -10.48 7.69
CA ASP A 161 -4.97 -11.64 7.36
C ASP A 161 -3.57 -11.21 6.88
N GLY A 162 -2.55 -11.53 7.68
CA GLY A 162 -1.14 -11.27 7.35
C GLY A 162 -0.65 -9.83 7.57
N ALA A 163 -1.49 -8.89 8.00
CA ALA A 163 -1.06 -7.51 8.27
C ALA A 163 -0.02 -7.42 9.38
N GLU A 164 -0.16 -8.23 10.44
CA GLU A 164 0.84 -8.29 11.51
C GLU A 164 2.21 -8.74 11.00
N ALA A 165 2.25 -9.69 10.05
CA ALA A 165 3.50 -10.15 9.47
C ALA A 165 4.25 -9.03 8.73
N LEU A 166 3.53 -8.17 8.00
CA LEU A 166 4.11 -6.98 7.38
C LEU A 166 4.60 -5.97 8.43
N LEU A 167 3.83 -5.73 9.49
CA LEU A 167 4.23 -4.83 10.57
C LEU A 167 5.49 -5.29 11.30
N ARG A 168 5.69 -6.60 11.47
CA ARG A 168 6.91 -7.16 12.10
C ARG A 168 8.19 -6.85 11.32
N LEU A 169 8.08 -6.58 10.03
CA LEU A 169 9.20 -6.20 9.17
C LEU A 169 9.50 -4.69 9.17
N LEU A 170 8.66 -3.84 9.78
CA LEU A 170 8.86 -2.39 9.76
C LEU A 170 10.25 -1.93 10.22
N PRO A 171 10.80 -2.41 11.37
CA PRO A 171 12.12 -1.97 11.83
C PRO A 171 13.23 -2.33 10.84
N VAL A 172 13.23 -3.59 10.36
CA VAL A 172 14.29 -4.09 9.47
C VAL A 172 14.22 -3.46 8.08
N MET A 173 13.01 -3.19 7.57
CA MET A 173 12.86 -2.58 6.25
C MET A 173 13.23 -1.10 6.23
N ARG A 174 13.27 -0.44 7.39
CA ARG A 174 13.76 0.94 7.52
C ARG A 174 15.27 1.03 7.76
N GLU A 175 15.92 -0.10 7.99
CA GLU A 175 17.37 -0.18 8.15
C GLU A 175 18.02 -0.57 6.80
N PRO A 176 18.82 0.32 6.18
CA PRO A 176 19.42 0.04 4.88
C PRO A 176 20.25 -1.24 4.89
N GLY A 177 19.99 -2.15 3.95
CA GLY A 177 20.77 -3.39 3.81
C GLY A 177 20.38 -4.52 4.77
N ALA A 178 19.60 -4.24 5.82
CA ALA A 178 19.32 -5.24 6.84
C ALA A 178 18.43 -6.38 6.33
N LEU A 179 18.64 -7.56 6.90
CA LEU A 179 17.83 -8.76 6.69
C LEU A 179 17.14 -9.14 8.00
N PRO A 180 15.93 -9.73 7.93
CA PRO A 180 15.22 -10.12 9.15
C PRO A 180 16.00 -11.20 9.89
N ALA A 181 16.02 -11.10 11.23
CA ALA A 181 16.54 -12.17 12.06
C ALA A 181 15.71 -13.46 11.89
N PRO A 182 16.32 -14.65 12.01
CA PRO A 182 15.58 -15.91 12.08
C PRO A 182 14.50 -15.85 13.18
N GLY A 183 13.29 -16.33 12.86
CA GLY A 183 12.17 -16.35 13.80
C GLY A 183 11.41 -15.03 13.96
N ILE A 184 11.67 -13.98 13.16
CA ILE A 184 10.97 -12.69 13.27
C ILE A 184 9.44 -12.79 13.16
N LEU A 185 8.92 -13.85 12.51
CA LEU A 185 7.49 -14.14 12.36
C LEU A 185 7.03 -15.33 13.22
N ASP A 186 7.78 -15.76 14.22
CA ASP A 186 7.37 -16.88 15.08
C ASP A 186 6.01 -16.59 15.73
N GLY A 187 5.07 -17.53 15.57
CA GLY A 187 3.69 -17.37 16.01
C GLY A 187 2.84 -16.37 15.20
N THR A 188 3.38 -15.77 14.13
CA THR A 188 2.68 -14.79 13.28
C THR A 188 2.45 -15.38 11.89
N PRO A 189 1.20 -15.76 11.54
CA PRO A 189 0.92 -16.30 10.22
C PRO A 189 1.11 -15.23 9.12
N PRO A 190 1.82 -15.54 8.03
CA PRO A 190 2.06 -14.59 6.93
C PRO A 190 0.80 -14.31 6.08
N GLY A 191 -0.23 -15.15 6.20
CA GLY A 191 -1.48 -15.00 5.45
C GLY A 191 -1.26 -14.96 3.93
N PRO A 192 -2.01 -14.14 3.18
CA PRO A 192 -1.89 -14.05 1.72
C PRO A 192 -0.53 -13.50 1.27
N TYR A 193 0.25 -12.86 2.15
CA TYR A 193 1.53 -12.26 1.80
C TYR A 193 2.70 -13.25 1.77
N HIS A 194 2.49 -14.53 2.14
CA HIS A 194 3.51 -15.56 2.19
C HIS A 194 4.46 -15.57 0.96
N PRO A 195 3.97 -15.52 -0.30
CA PRO A 195 4.86 -15.60 -1.47
C PRO A 195 5.92 -14.50 -1.55
N TRP A 196 5.64 -13.31 -1.00
CA TRP A 196 6.57 -12.17 -1.02
C TRP A 196 7.43 -12.08 0.24
N LEU A 197 6.99 -12.69 1.35
CA LEU A 197 7.74 -12.75 2.60
C LEU A 197 8.78 -13.87 2.58
N GLU A 198 8.44 -15.03 2.02
CA GLU A 198 9.28 -16.23 2.02
C GLU A 198 10.70 -15.98 1.49
N PRO A 199 10.92 -15.31 0.33
CA PRO A 199 12.26 -15.05 -0.17
C PRO A 199 13.12 -14.25 0.82
N LEU A 200 12.55 -13.23 1.46
CA LEU A 200 13.25 -12.36 2.41
C LEU A 200 13.62 -13.13 3.70
N LEU A 201 12.71 -13.97 4.18
CA LEU A 201 12.93 -14.79 5.37
C LEU A 201 14.00 -15.86 5.13
N LEU A 202 14.04 -16.47 3.94
CA LEU A 202 15.11 -17.40 3.54
C LEU A 202 16.47 -16.70 3.49
N ALA A 203 16.54 -15.49 2.92
CA ALA A 203 17.76 -14.69 2.93
C ALA A 203 18.22 -14.37 4.36
N GLY A 204 17.30 -13.96 5.25
CA GLY A 204 17.60 -13.69 6.67
C GLY A 204 18.07 -14.92 7.48
N ARG A 205 17.70 -16.13 7.06
CA ARG A 205 18.21 -17.39 7.62
C ARG A 205 19.57 -17.81 7.08
N GLY A 206 20.15 -17.07 6.13
CA GLY A 206 21.39 -17.45 5.47
C GLY A 206 21.21 -18.58 4.45
N GLU A 207 20.03 -18.67 3.81
CA GLU A 207 19.69 -19.67 2.79
C GLU A 207 19.60 -19.02 1.38
N PRO A 208 20.71 -18.50 0.81
CA PRO A 208 20.66 -17.67 -0.40
C PRO A 208 20.17 -18.41 -1.65
N GLU A 209 20.49 -19.70 -1.80
CA GLU A 209 20.04 -20.49 -2.96
C GLU A 209 18.52 -20.75 -2.92
N GLN A 210 17.98 -21.00 -1.73
CA GLN A 210 16.55 -21.17 -1.53
C GLN A 210 15.82 -19.85 -1.81
N ALA A 211 16.35 -18.73 -1.30
CA ALA A 211 15.81 -17.40 -1.57
C ALA A 211 15.79 -17.07 -3.08
N ARG A 212 16.86 -17.40 -3.83
CA ARG A 212 16.88 -17.24 -5.29
C ARG A 212 15.79 -18.06 -5.99
N ARG A 213 15.64 -19.34 -5.61
CA ARG A 213 14.57 -20.19 -6.18
C ARG A 213 13.18 -19.65 -5.87
N ALA A 214 12.96 -19.11 -4.67
CA ALA A 214 11.69 -18.49 -4.32
C ALA A 214 11.43 -17.21 -5.16
N LEU A 215 12.47 -16.40 -5.41
CA LEU A 215 12.41 -15.25 -6.33
C LEU A 215 12.15 -15.65 -7.79
N ASP A 216 12.53 -16.85 -8.20
CA ASP A 216 12.22 -17.35 -9.55
C ASP A 216 10.75 -17.64 -9.77
N THR A 217 10.02 -18.00 -8.71
CA THR A 217 8.62 -18.39 -8.77
C THR A 217 7.67 -17.36 -8.15
N VAL A 218 8.20 -16.27 -7.59
CA VAL A 218 7.38 -15.27 -6.88
C VAL A 218 6.38 -14.61 -7.84
N PRO A 219 5.07 -14.55 -7.49
CA PRO A 219 4.12 -13.81 -8.29
C PRO A 219 4.41 -12.32 -8.25
N ARG A 220 3.96 -11.59 -9.28
CA ARG A 220 3.96 -10.12 -9.21
C ARG A 220 3.12 -9.69 -8.00
N PRO A 221 3.58 -8.73 -7.17
CA PRO A 221 2.73 -8.09 -6.17
C PRO A 221 1.37 -7.65 -6.76
N PRO A 222 0.28 -7.72 -5.98
CA PRO A 222 -1.05 -7.30 -6.43
C PRO A 222 -1.07 -5.80 -6.76
N HIS A 223 -1.99 -5.39 -7.62
CA HIS A 223 -2.23 -3.99 -7.97
C HIS A 223 -3.15 -3.33 -6.93
N ASP A 224 -2.63 -3.13 -5.73
CA ASP A 224 -3.33 -2.55 -4.61
C ASP A 224 -2.43 -1.61 -3.79
N LEU A 225 -2.95 -1.18 -2.64
CA LEU A 225 -2.29 -0.26 -1.71
C LEU A 225 -0.98 -0.79 -1.10
N LEU A 226 -0.69 -2.09 -1.23
CA LEU A 226 0.49 -2.75 -0.67
C LEU A 226 1.48 -3.18 -1.75
N GLN A 227 1.29 -2.76 -3.00
CA GLN A 227 2.21 -3.10 -4.07
C GLN A 227 3.64 -2.59 -3.82
N GLU A 228 3.79 -1.34 -3.39
CA GLU A 228 5.09 -0.71 -3.10
C GLU A 228 5.87 -1.44 -2.00
N PRO A 229 5.32 -1.66 -0.79
CA PRO A 229 6.06 -2.34 0.26
C PRO A 229 6.45 -3.76 -0.14
N LEU A 230 5.59 -4.49 -0.88
CA LEU A 230 5.92 -5.82 -1.39
C LEU A 230 7.05 -5.79 -2.43
N TRP A 231 7.08 -4.81 -3.34
CA TRP A 231 8.22 -4.62 -4.23
C TRP A 231 9.50 -4.27 -3.49
N CYS A 232 9.44 -3.49 -2.41
CA CYS A 232 10.59 -3.22 -1.55
C CYS A 232 11.13 -4.50 -0.89
N LEU A 233 10.27 -5.42 -0.44
CA LEU A 233 10.70 -6.74 0.08
C LEU A 233 11.47 -7.54 -0.98
N LEU A 234 10.95 -7.56 -2.22
CA LEU A 234 11.59 -8.26 -3.33
C LEU A 234 12.91 -7.61 -3.73
N ALA A 235 13.00 -6.28 -3.77
CA ALA A 235 14.23 -5.55 -4.03
C ALA A 235 15.30 -5.84 -2.97
N ARG A 236 14.91 -5.82 -1.69
CA ARG A 236 15.79 -6.12 -0.54
C ARG A 236 16.36 -7.54 -0.64
N THR A 237 15.49 -8.51 -0.90
CA THR A 237 15.90 -9.91 -1.06
C THR A 237 16.80 -10.08 -2.28
N ALA A 238 16.41 -9.54 -3.43
CA ALA A 238 17.14 -9.69 -4.69
C ALA A 238 18.53 -9.04 -4.61
N SER A 239 18.67 -7.91 -3.91
CA SER A 239 19.97 -7.30 -3.63
C SER A 239 20.84 -8.24 -2.79
N ALA A 240 20.30 -8.77 -1.68
CA ALA A 240 21.04 -9.62 -0.75
C ALA A 240 21.56 -10.93 -1.38
N VAL A 241 20.87 -11.48 -2.38
CA VAL A 241 21.25 -12.73 -3.03
C VAL A 241 21.77 -12.55 -4.47
N GLY A 242 21.93 -11.31 -4.95
CA GLY A 242 22.43 -11.02 -6.30
C GLY A 242 21.48 -11.41 -7.43
N HIS A 243 20.16 -11.41 -7.19
CA HIS A 243 19.15 -11.82 -8.17
C HIS A 243 18.77 -10.68 -9.13
N ARG A 244 19.63 -10.41 -10.12
CA ARG A 244 19.54 -9.24 -11.03
C ARG A 244 18.21 -9.06 -11.77
N ARG A 245 17.51 -10.14 -12.15
CA ARG A 245 16.24 -10.06 -12.91
C ARG A 245 15.14 -9.39 -12.08
N ILE A 246 14.89 -9.89 -10.88
CA ILE A 246 13.90 -9.30 -9.96
C ILE A 246 14.35 -7.92 -9.48
N LEU A 247 15.64 -7.72 -9.22
CA LEU A 247 16.15 -6.42 -8.77
C LEU A 247 15.87 -5.30 -9.77
N ARG A 248 16.21 -5.50 -11.05
CA ARG A 248 15.88 -4.54 -12.13
C ARG A 248 14.40 -4.28 -12.23
N ARG A 249 13.59 -5.34 -12.17
CA ARG A 249 12.14 -5.19 -12.25
C ARG A 249 11.55 -4.43 -11.07
N ALA A 250 12.04 -4.68 -9.86
CA ALA A 250 11.58 -3.95 -8.68
C ALA A 250 11.93 -2.46 -8.80
N ILE A 251 13.10 -2.11 -9.33
CA ILE A 251 13.47 -0.73 -9.65
C ILE A 251 12.49 -0.12 -10.66
N ASP A 252 12.23 -0.80 -11.79
CA ASP A 252 11.31 -0.32 -12.82
C ASP A 252 9.91 -0.06 -12.25
N GLU A 253 9.39 -0.99 -11.43
CA GLU A 253 8.04 -0.90 -10.86
C GLU A 253 7.96 0.14 -9.73
N LEU A 254 9.02 0.35 -8.94
CA LEU A 254 9.06 1.33 -7.84
C LEU A 254 9.36 2.75 -8.31
N THR A 255 10.04 2.93 -9.46
CA THR A 255 10.44 4.25 -9.98
C THR A 255 9.30 5.28 -10.04
N PRO A 256 8.08 4.95 -10.49
CA PRO A 256 6.95 5.90 -10.48
C PRO A 256 6.56 6.43 -9.09
N ALA A 257 6.93 5.71 -8.03
CA ALA A 257 6.65 6.06 -6.64
C ALA A 257 7.85 6.71 -5.92
N ALA A 258 8.91 7.12 -6.64
CA ALA A 258 10.15 7.60 -6.02
C ALA A 258 9.97 8.77 -5.03
N ALA A 259 8.95 9.60 -5.23
CA ALA A 259 8.62 10.72 -4.35
C ALA A 259 7.65 10.36 -3.20
N GLU A 260 7.32 9.08 -3.03
CA GLU A 260 6.35 8.59 -2.05
C GLU A 260 7.00 7.69 -1.00
N SER A 261 6.25 7.39 0.06
CA SER A 261 6.60 6.41 1.08
C SER A 261 6.11 5.02 0.71
N ALA A 262 6.98 4.01 0.83
CA ALA A 262 6.71 2.61 0.54
C ALA A 262 5.67 2.04 1.51
N GLY A 263 4.41 2.00 1.05
CA GLY A 263 3.26 1.55 1.83
C GLY A 263 2.52 2.68 2.53
N GLY A 264 3.09 3.89 2.67
CA GLY A 264 2.42 5.02 3.31
C GLY A 264 1.09 5.36 2.63
N GLY A 265 1.01 5.15 1.31
CA GLY A 265 -0.19 5.27 0.49
C GLY A 265 -1.33 4.32 0.86
N SER A 266 -1.10 3.30 1.69
CA SER A 266 -2.13 2.41 2.25
C SER A 266 -2.85 3.00 3.46
N GLY A 267 -2.21 3.95 4.16
CA GLY A 267 -2.62 4.41 5.49
C GLY A 267 -2.40 3.37 6.61
N LEU A 268 -1.73 2.25 6.33
CA LEU A 268 -1.55 1.14 7.27
C LEU A 268 -0.13 1.05 7.82
N LEU A 269 0.89 1.15 6.98
CA LEU A 269 2.30 1.00 7.36
C LEU A 269 3.20 1.80 6.41
N SER A 270 4.46 1.96 6.75
CA SER A 270 5.45 2.61 5.89
C SER A 270 6.83 2.00 6.12
N TYR A 271 7.43 1.43 5.08
CA TYR A 271 8.83 1.02 5.07
C TYR A 271 9.80 2.18 4.76
N GLY A 272 9.32 3.42 4.84
CA GLY A 272 10.11 4.62 4.57
C GLY A 272 10.08 5.06 3.10
N PRO A 273 10.86 6.08 2.73
CA PRO A 273 10.87 6.64 1.37
C PRO A 273 11.24 5.61 0.31
N VAL A 274 10.47 5.56 -0.79
CA VAL A 274 10.79 4.69 -1.93
C VAL A 274 12.15 5.03 -2.55
N ALA A 275 12.54 6.31 -2.53
CA ALA A 275 13.84 6.77 -2.99
C ALA A 275 15.02 6.03 -2.32
N ASP A 276 14.93 5.76 -1.01
CA ASP A 276 15.99 5.07 -0.27
C ASP A 276 16.10 3.60 -0.70
N HIS A 277 14.96 2.95 -0.95
CA HIS A 277 14.91 1.59 -1.49
C HIS A 277 15.46 1.51 -2.90
N LEU A 278 15.15 2.49 -3.76
CA LEU A 278 15.67 2.61 -5.12
C LEU A 278 17.19 2.84 -5.13
N ALA A 279 17.69 3.71 -4.26
CA ALA A 279 19.11 3.99 -4.14
C ALA A 279 19.89 2.74 -3.73
N ALA A 280 19.42 2.03 -2.70
CA ALA A 280 20.02 0.78 -2.25
C ALA A 280 19.97 -0.32 -3.33
N ALA A 281 18.85 -0.44 -4.05
CA ALA A 281 18.70 -1.42 -5.12
C ALA A 281 19.62 -1.11 -6.31
N SER A 282 19.79 0.17 -6.66
CA SER A 282 20.66 0.60 -7.76
C SER A 282 22.14 0.36 -7.43
N ALA A 283 22.58 0.72 -6.22
CA ALA A 283 23.94 0.44 -5.77
C ALA A 283 24.29 -1.06 -5.85
N SER A 284 23.36 -1.93 -5.45
CA SER A 284 23.54 -3.39 -5.55
C SER A 284 23.62 -3.90 -7.00
N LEU A 285 23.01 -3.22 -7.98
CA LEU A 285 23.13 -3.60 -9.39
C LEU A 285 24.47 -3.20 -10.00
N ASP A 286 25.08 -2.13 -9.51
CA ASP A 286 26.36 -1.61 -9.98
C ASP A 286 27.55 -2.40 -9.41
N GLU A 287 27.39 -2.98 -8.21
CA GLU A 287 28.39 -3.84 -7.56
C GLU A 287 28.42 -5.28 -8.11
N ALA A 288 27.35 -5.72 -8.78
CA ALA A 288 27.16 -7.07 -9.29
C ALA A 288 27.60 -7.23 -10.76
#